data_AF-A0A418WYK1-F1
#
_entry.id   AF-A0A418WYK1-F1
#
_cell.length_a   1.000
_cell.length_b   1.000
_cell.length_c   1.000
_cell.angle_alpha   90.00
_cell.angle_beta   90.00
_cell.angle_gamma   90.00
#
_symmetry.space_group_name_H-M   'P 1'
#
loop_
_entity.id
_entity.type
_entity.pdbx_description
1 polymer ?
#
loop_
_entity_poly.entity_id
_entity_poly.type
_entity_poly.pdbx_seq_one_letter_code
_entity_poly.pdbx_strand_id
1 'polypeptide(L)'
;MELKVFLKNLPAFEEFKAQHLDVLANRLQVNEYNDGHEFITQGTQGEALYMLLQGSVRITRRDSQDDEEYEVRELSDGELFGIVSLVDNLPASATCRAKGRVKTAALTREAFQQLFHEASPIGHHLQYMTAVQMARDIQEENKRFRTALAKA
;
A
#
# COMPACT_ATOMS: atom_id res chain seq x y z
N MET A 1 16.85 12.14 -6.19
CA MET A 1 17.14 11.65 -7.56
C MET A 1 16.77 10.17 -7.70
N GLU A 2 17.01 9.35 -6.67
CA GLU A 2 16.66 7.91 -6.66
C GLU A 2 15.15 7.61 -6.77
N LEU A 3 14.28 8.31 -6.02
CA LEU A 3 12.84 8.01 -6.02
C LEU A 3 12.22 8.13 -7.42
N LYS A 4 12.57 9.15 -8.19
CA LYS A 4 12.03 9.35 -9.55
C LYS A 4 12.45 8.22 -10.51
N VAL A 5 13.68 7.73 -10.37
CA VAL A 5 14.18 6.60 -11.16
C VAL A 5 13.43 5.33 -10.76
N PHE A 6 13.24 5.09 -9.47
CA PHE A 6 12.45 3.96 -8.98
C PHE A 6 11.02 4.00 -9.50
N LEU A 7 10.32 5.13 -9.32
CA LEU A 7 8.95 5.30 -9.80
C LEU A 7 8.84 5.03 -11.30
N LYS A 8 9.76 5.59 -12.11
CA LYS A 8 9.77 5.39 -13.56
C LYS A 8 9.97 3.92 -13.99
N ASN A 9 10.61 3.11 -13.17
CA ASN A 9 10.83 1.68 -13.45
C ASN A 9 9.66 0.80 -13.03
N LEU A 10 8.68 1.32 -12.28
CA LEU A 10 7.49 0.58 -11.93
C LEU A 10 6.51 0.60 -13.12
N PRO A 11 5.91 -0.53 -13.50
CA PRO A 11 4.97 -0.62 -14.63
C PRO A 11 3.81 0.37 -14.53
N ALA A 12 3.42 0.73 -13.30
CA ALA A 12 2.40 1.75 -13.10
C ALA A 12 2.82 3.10 -13.71
N PHE A 13 4.01 3.62 -13.43
CA PHE A 13 4.36 5.00 -13.82
C PHE A 13 5.10 5.10 -15.16
N GLU A 14 5.06 4.08 -16.01
CA GLU A 14 5.78 4.07 -17.30
C GLU A 14 5.33 5.22 -18.23
N GLU A 15 4.03 5.55 -18.22
CA GLU A 15 3.45 6.62 -19.04
C GLU A 15 3.68 8.03 -18.47
N PHE A 16 4.35 8.16 -17.32
CA PHE A 16 4.52 9.45 -16.66
C PHE A 16 5.64 10.28 -17.30
N LYS A 17 5.29 11.48 -17.72
CA LYS A 17 6.28 12.52 -18.07
C LYS A 17 7.05 12.92 -16.82
N ALA A 18 8.29 13.39 -17.00
CA ALA A 18 9.17 13.83 -15.90
C ALA A 18 8.48 14.82 -14.95
N GLN A 19 7.74 15.79 -15.50
CA GLN A 19 6.97 16.76 -14.71
C GLN A 19 5.92 16.14 -13.78
N HIS A 20 5.30 15.01 -14.18
CA HIS A 20 4.31 14.31 -13.35
C HIS A 20 5.01 13.59 -12.19
N LEU A 21 6.17 12.98 -12.46
CA LEU A 21 7.01 12.36 -11.44
C LEU A 21 7.55 13.38 -10.46
N ASP A 22 7.86 14.60 -10.90
CA ASP A 22 8.31 15.68 -10.01
C ASP A 22 7.21 16.09 -9.02
N VAL A 23 5.98 16.30 -9.51
CA VAL A 23 4.84 16.64 -8.63
C VAL A 23 4.57 15.53 -7.62
N LEU A 24 4.57 14.27 -8.07
CA LEU A 24 4.34 13.13 -7.17
C LEU A 24 5.49 12.96 -6.16
N ALA A 25 6.74 13.01 -6.62
CA ALA A 25 7.90 12.86 -5.74
C ALA A 25 7.98 13.95 -4.67
N ASN A 26 7.51 15.17 -4.96
CA ASN A 26 7.45 16.26 -3.98
C ASN A 26 6.36 16.07 -2.92
N ARG A 27 5.34 15.23 -3.19
CA ARG A 27 4.29 14.89 -2.22
C ARG A 27 4.58 13.62 -1.43
N LEU A 28 5.59 12.85 -1.85
CA LEU A 28 6.00 11.61 -1.19
C LEU A 28 7.09 11.87 -0.15
N GLN A 29 6.94 11.24 1.02
CA GLN A 29 7.96 11.23 2.06
C GLN A 29 8.67 9.88 2.07
N VAL A 30 9.98 9.89 1.81
CA VAL A 30 10.79 8.67 1.82
C VAL A 30 11.40 8.47 3.19
N ASN A 31 11.08 7.35 3.83
CA ASN A 31 11.54 7.01 5.17
C ASN A 31 12.04 5.57 5.22
N GLU A 32 12.97 5.32 6.14
CA GLU A 32 13.48 3.99 6.47
C GLU A 32 13.02 3.59 7.87
N TYR A 33 12.68 2.32 8.00
CA TYR A 33 12.06 1.75 9.19
C TYR A 33 12.80 0.47 9.58
N ASN A 34 12.91 0.26 10.89
CA ASN A 34 13.50 -0.94 11.47
C ASN A 34 12.49 -2.09 11.47
N ASP A 35 13.02 -3.30 11.68
CA ASP A 35 12.21 -4.50 11.86
C ASP A 35 11.15 -4.31 12.95
N GLY A 36 9.94 -4.82 12.71
CA GLY A 36 8.83 -4.72 13.63
C GLY A 36 8.12 -3.36 13.65
N HIS A 37 8.57 -2.35 12.90
CA HIS A 37 7.84 -1.09 12.80
C HIS A 37 6.41 -1.32 12.29
N GLU A 38 5.43 -0.83 13.04
CA GLU A 38 4.01 -0.94 12.68
C GLU A 38 3.57 0.31 11.93
N PHE A 39 3.23 0.14 10.66
CA PHE A 39 2.77 1.23 9.80
C PHE A 39 1.28 1.51 9.98
N ILE A 40 0.51 0.44 10.19
CA ILE A 40 -0.95 0.44 10.26
C ILE A 40 -1.34 -0.63 11.27
N THR A 41 -2.28 -0.31 12.15
CA THR A 41 -2.87 -1.23 13.10
C THR A 41 -4.30 -1.56 12.66
N GLN A 42 -4.69 -2.82 12.69
CA GLN A 42 -6.08 -3.19 12.41
C GLN A 42 -7.04 -2.45 13.34
N GLY A 43 -8.15 -1.94 12.79
CA GLY A 43 -9.18 -1.21 13.53
C GLY A 43 -8.86 0.27 13.78
N THR A 44 -7.68 0.77 13.37
CA THR A 44 -7.37 2.21 13.44
C THR A 44 -7.63 2.89 12.12
N GLN A 45 -7.76 4.22 12.14
CA GLN A 45 -7.81 5.00 10.91
C GLN A 45 -6.47 4.90 10.18
N GLY A 46 -6.49 4.66 8.86
CA GLY A 46 -5.26 4.71 8.06
C GLY A 46 -4.77 6.15 7.89
N GLU A 47 -3.50 6.43 8.11
CA GLU A 47 -2.98 7.80 8.07
C GLU A 47 -2.29 8.13 6.73
N ALA A 48 -1.87 7.11 5.98
CA ALA A 48 -1.12 7.28 4.74
C ALA A 48 -1.21 6.04 3.84
N LEU A 49 -0.96 6.28 2.55
CA LEU A 49 -0.68 5.26 1.54
C LEU A 49 0.84 5.08 1.52
N TYR A 50 1.30 3.83 1.47
CA TYR A 50 2.71 3.53 1.41
C TYR A 50 3.04 2.74 0.13
N MET A 51 4.15 3.09 -0.49
CA MET A 51 4.81 2.29 -1.51
C MET A 51 6.06 1.67 -0.92
N LEU A 52 6.18 0.35 -0.99
CA LEU A 52 7.38 -0.35 -0.56
C LEU A 52 8.48 -0.17 -1.60
N LEU A 53 9.53 0.59 -1.24
CA LEU A 53 10.67 0.82 -2.13
C LEU A 53 11.73 -0.28 -2.00
N GLN A 54 11.88 -0.81 -0.79
CA GLN A 54 12.81 -1.88 -0.47
C GLN A 54 12.37 -2.60 0.80
N GLY A 55 12.43 -3.93 0.79
CA GLY A 55 12.28 -4.78 1.97
C GLY A 55 11.02 -5.63 1.92
N SER A 56 10.45 -5.91 3.09
CA SER A 56 9.26 -6.74 3.21
C SER A 56 8.33 -6.21 4.29
N VAL A 57 7.03 -6.22 4.01
CA VAL A 57 5.98 -5.86 4.98
C VAL A 57 5.05 -7.04 5.15
N ARG A 58 4.89 -7.48 6.39
CA ARG A 58 3.93 -8.53 6.75
C ARG A 58 2.57 -7.90 7.01
N ILE A 59 1.54 -8.48 6.39
CA ILE A 59 0.13 -8.13 6.61
C ILE A 59 -0.49 -9.20 7.48
N THR A 60 -1.04 -8.80 8.61
CA THR A 60 -1.68 -9.70 9.58
C THR A 60 -3.11 -9.26 9.87
N ARG A 61 -3.95 -10.22 10.23
CA ARG A 61 -5.30 -9.97 10.72
C ARG A 61 -5.52 -10.70 12.02
N ARG A 62 -6.38 -10.15 12.85
CA ARG A 62 -6.86 -10.77 14.07
C ARG A 62 -8.31 -11.22 13.91
N ASP A 63 -8.60 -12.44 14.31
CA ASP A 63 -9.99 -12.90 14.42
C ASP A 63 -10.65 -12.37 15.69
N SER A 64 -11.93 -12.05 15.58
CA SER A 64 -12.80 -11.59 16.66
C SER A 64 -13.07 -12.64 17.75
N GLN A 65 -12.88 -13.93 17.47
CA GLN A 65 -13.22 -15.00 18.41
C GLN A 65 -12.06 -15.37 19.35
N ASP A 66 -10.84 -15.46 18.84
CA ASP A 66 -9.71 -16.07 19.58
C ASP A 66 -8.56 -15.09 19.88
N ASP A 67 -8.66 -13.82 19.47
CA ASP A 67 -7.63 -12.77 19.58
C ASP A 67 -6.25 -13.19 18.97
N GLU A 68 -6.23 -14.28 18.19
CA GLU A 68 -5.04 -14.77 17.50
C GLU A 68 -4.79 -13.98 16.21
N GLU A 69 -3.54 -13.53 16.06
CA GLU A 69 -3.06 -12.85 14.86
C GLU A 69 -2.53 -13.88 13.85
N TYR A 70 -3.07 -13.87 12.63
CA TYR A 70 -2.60 -14.71 11.54
C TYR A 70 -2.07 -13.88 10.37
N GLU A 71 -1.04 -14.41 9.71
CA GLU A 71 -0.49 -13.80 8.51
C GLU A 71 -1.47 -13.93 7.33
N VAL A 72 -1.76 -12.81 6.69
CA VAL A 72 -2.57 -12.75 5.48
C VAL A 72 -1.71 -12.93 4.25
N ARG A 73 -0.65 -12.12 4.16
CA ARG A 73 0.32 -12.12 3.07
C ARG A 73 1.56 -11.31 3.47
N GLU A 74 2.59 -11.46 2.66
CA GLU A 74 3.81 -10.66 2.71
C GLU A 74 3.90 -9.82 1.43
N LEU A 75 4.25 -8.54 1.58
CA LEU A 75 4.43 -7.59 0.49
C LEU A 75 5.90 -7.41 0.16
N SER A 76 6.17 -7.13 -1.11
CA SER A 76 7.48 -6.95 -1.69
C SER A 76 7.63 -5.61 -2.43
N ASP A 77 8.85 -5.29 -2.86
CA ASP A 77 9.19 -4.05 -3.55
C ASP A 77 8.23 -3.72 -4.69
N GLY A 78 7.77 -2.47 -4.74
CA GLY A 78 6.83 -1.95 -5.73
C GLY A 78 5.36 -2.12 -5.38
N GLU A 79 5.02 -2.86 -4.32
CA GLU A 79 3.64 -2.99 -3.86
C GLU A 79 3.19 -1.80 -3.00
N LEU A 80 1.88 -1.55 -3.05
CA LEU A 80 1.22 -0.51 -2.28
C LEU A 80 0.45 -1.11 -1.10
N PHE A 81 0.44 -0.41 0.04
CA PHE A 81 -0.37 -0.79 1.20
C PHE A 81 -0.95 0.42 1.93
N GLY A 82 -1.99 0.18 2.73
CA GLY A 82 -2.80 1.24 3.37
C GLY A 82 -3.89 1.84 2.50
N ILE A 83 -4.15 1.27 1.32
CA ILE A 83 -5.11 1.80 0.34
C ILE A 83 -6.55 1.78 0.86
N VAL A 84 -7.01 0.63 1.35
CA VAL A 84 -8.45 0.37 1.57
C VAL A 84 -9.07 1.44 2.47
N SER A 85 -8.48 1.66 3.66
CA SER A 85 -8.95 2.66 4.63
C SER A 85 -8.90 4.12 4.18
N LEU A 86 -8.14 4.42 3.11
CA LEU A 86 -8.11 5.74 2.49
C LEU A 86 -9.23 5.91 1.47
N VAL A 87 -9.60 4.83 0.79
CA VAL A 87 -10.61 4.82 -0.27
C VAL A 87 -12.03 4.76 0.29
N ASP A 88 -12.31 3.84 1.22
CA ASP A 88 -13.65 3.65 1.79
C ASP A 88 -13.90 4.46 3.06
N ASN A 89 -12.85 5.08 3.61
CA ASN A 89 -12.85 5.83 4.86
C ASN A 89 -13.32 5.01 6.08
N LEU A 90 -13.10 3.69 6.05
CA LEU A 90 -13.31 2.78 7.17
C LEU A 90 -12.00 2.51 7.92
N PRO A 91 -12.07 2.02 9.18
CA PRO A 91 -10.89 1.55 9.89
C PRO A 91 -10.13 0.46 9.12
N ALA A 92 -8.82 0.40 9.29
CA ALA A 92 -7.96 -0.55 8.61
C ALA A 92 -8.39 -1.99 8.90
N SER A 93 -8.49 -2.80 7.85
CA SER A 93 -8.91 -4.21 7.93
C SER A 93 -7.79 -5.16 8.33
N ALA A 94 -6.56 -4.68 8.47
CA ALA A 94 -5.37 -5.47 8.76
C ALA A 94 -4.26 -4.60 9.38
N THR A 95 -3.35 -5.25 10.10
CA THR A 95 -2.11 -4.66 10.60
C THR A 95 -1.00 -4.84 9.55
N CYS A 96 -0.16 -3.82 9.38
CA CYS A 96 0.97 -3.83 8.45
C CYS A 96 2.28 -3.57 9.23
N ARG A 97 3.21 -4.54 9.22
CA ARG A 97 4.45 -4.46 10.01
C ARG A 97 5.69 -4.73 9.16
N ALA A 98 6.74 -3.95 9.36
CA ALA A 98 8.03 -4.19 8.72
C ALA A 98 8.58 -5.57 9.12
N LYS A 99 9.10 -6.30 8.14
CA LYS A 99 9.86 -7.54 8.31
C LYS A 99 11.29 -7.31 7.84
N GLY A 100 12.19 -7.07 8.79
CA GLY A 100 13.53 -6.54 8.54
C GLY A 100 13.53 -5.03 8.30
N ARG A 101 14.62 -4.51 7.72
CA ARG A 101 14.71 -3.10 7.32
C ARG A 101 13.84 -2.85 6.10
N VAL A 102 13.03 -1.80 6.18
CA VAL A 102 12.07 -1.42 5.15
C VAL A 102 12.27 0.05 4.77
N LYS A 103 12.23 0.35 3.48
CA LYS A 103 12.19 1.71 2.95
C LYS A 103 10.88 1.93 2.22
N THR A 104 10.17 3.00 2.54
CA THR A 104 8.90 3.33 1.89
C THR A 104 8.89 4.75 1.33
N ALA A 105 8.03 4.98 0.34
CA ALA A 105 7.54 6.31 0.00
C ALA A 105 6.09 6.42 0.49
N ALA A 106 5.84 7.36 1.40
CA ALA A 106 4.53 7.58 2.01
C ALA A 106 3.83 8.79 1.39
N LEU A 107 2.54 8.66 1.12
CA LEU A 107 1.64 9.73 0.75
C LEU A 107 0.60 9.87 1.87
N THR A 108 0.64 10.98 2.60
CA THR A 108 -0.32 11.28 3.70
C THR A 108 -1.76 11.23 3.21
N ARG A 109 -2.71 10.89 4.10
CA ARG A 109 -4.15 10.91 3.82
C ARG A 109 -4.60 12.21 3.14
N GLU A 110 -4.15 13.36 3.61
CA GLU A 110 -4.52 14.66 3.05
C GLU A 110 -4.05 14.79 1.61
N ALA A 111 -2.77 14.50 1.35
CA ALA A 111 -2.19 14.53 0.02
C ALA A 111 -2.83 13.50 -0.92
N PHE A 112 -3.18 12.32 -0.42
CA PHE A 112 -3.94 11.30 -1.15
C PHE A 112 -5.31 11.84 -1.56
N GLN A 113 -6.08 12.37 -0.61
CA GLN A 113 -7.42 12.93 -0.87
C GLN A 113 -7.38 14.11 -1.85
N GLN A 114 -6.35 14.97 -1.77
CA GLN A 114 -6.13 16.04 -2.74
C GLN A 114 -5.87 15.48 -4.14
N LEU A 115 -4.88 14.59 -4.29
CA LEU A 115 -4.57 13.98 -5.60
C LEU A 115 -5.75 13.18 -6.16
N PHE A 116 -6.49 12.47 -5.32
CA PHE A 116 -7.60 11.61 -5.73
C PHE A 116 -8.77 12.41 -6.30
N HIS A 117 -9.01 13.63 -5.83
CA HIS A 117 -10.06 14.52 -6.34
C HIS A 117 -9.58 15.48 -7.44
N GLU A 118 -8.26 15.63 -7.61
CA GLU A 118 -7.70 16.41 -8.71
C GLU A 118 -8.00 15.72 -10.05
N ALA A 119 -8.70 16.41 -10.97
CA ALA A 119 -8.87 15.99 -12.36
C ALA A 119 -7.58 16.18 -13.17
N SER A 120 -6.49 15.58 -12.71
CA SER A 120 -5.15 15.65 -13.29
C SER A 120 -4.69 14.27 -13.78
N PRO A 121 -3.74 14.19 -14.72
CA PRO A 121 -3.15 12.91 -15.12
C PRO A 121 -2.58 12.12 -13.93
N ILE A 122 -2.11 12.81 -12.89
CA ILE A 122 -1.56 12.19 -11.68
C ILE A 122 -2.68 11.59 -10.83
N GLY A 123 -3.78 12.32 -10.66
CA GLY A 123 -4.95 11.85 -9.92
C GLY A 123 -5.59 10.62 -10.55
N HIS A 124 -5.86 10.66 -11.86
CA HIS A 124 -6.39 9.50 -12.59
C HIS A 124 -5.48 8.28 -12.50
N HIS A 125 -4.17 8.50 -12.54
CA HIS A 125 -3.23 7.40 -12.41
C HIS A 125 -3.18 6.82 -11.00
N LEU A 126 -3.21 7.67 -9.96
CA LEU A 126 -3.30 7.23 -8.57
C LEU A 126 -4.54 6.35 -8.38
N GLN A 127 -5.69 6.78 -8.90
CA GLN A 127 -6.94 6.01 -8.90
C GLN A 127 -6.76 4.64 -9.60
N TYR A 128 -6.14 4.63 -10.79
CA TYR A 128 -5.85 3.41 -11.53
C TYR A 128 -4.95 2.45 -10.73
N MET A 129 -3.85 2.94 -10.15
CA MET A 129 -2.95 2.14 -9.32
C MET A 129 -3.66 1.54 -8.12
N THR A 130 -4.47 2.33 -7.40
CA THR A 130 -5.23 1.82 -6.26
C THR A 130 -6.21 0.74 -6.70
N ALA A 131 -6.88 0.91 -7.84
CA ALA A 131 -7.80 -0.09 -8.38
C ALA A 131 -7.07 -1.39 -8.76
N VAL A 132 -5.90 -1.30 -9.41
CA VAL A 132 -5.08 -2.46 -9.77
C VAL A 132 -4.60 -3.20 -8.53
N GLN A 133 -4.10 -2.49 -7.51
CA GLN A 133 -3.64 -3.12 -6.27
C GLN A 133 -4.80 -3.80 -5.53
N MET A 134 -5.94 -3.12 -5.38
CA MET A 134 -7.13 -3.71 -4.74
C MET A 134 -7.62 -4.96 -5.50
N ALA A 135 -7.57 -4.94 -6.83
CA ALA A 135 -7.92 -6.12 -7.64
C ALA A 135 -6.97 -7.29 -7.38
N ARG A 136 -5.66 -7.04 -7.26
CA ARG A 136 -4.68 -8.07 -6.89
C ARG A 136 -4.96 -8.62 -5.49
N ASP A 137 -5.18 -7.75 -4.51
CA ASP A 137 -5.48 -8.14 -3.13
C ASP A 137 -6.72 -9.04 -3.05
N ILE A 138 -7.80 -8.68 -3.76
CA ILE A 138 -9.03 -9.49 -3.86
C ILE A 138 -8.76 -10.84 -4.53
N GLN A 139 -7.96 -10.87 -5.60
CA GLN A 139 -7.64 -12.12 -6.31
C GLN A 139 -6.82 -13.07 -5.42
N GLU A 140 -5.85 -12.56 -4.68
CA GLU A 140 -5.05 -13.33 -3.75
C GLU A 140 -5.87 -13.85 -2.58
N GLU A 141 -6.71 -13.01 -1.99
CA GLU A 141 -7.60 -13.38 -0.90
C GLU A 141 -8.59 -14.47 -1.34
N ASN A 142 -9.20 -14.32 -2.53
CA ASN A 142 -10.05 -15.34 -3.12
C ASN A 142 -9.33 -16.67 -3.39
N LYS A 143 -8.08 -16.62 -3.87
CA LYS A 143 -7.25 -17.82 -4.08
C LYS A 143 -6.97 -18.53 -2.76
N ARG A 144 -6.69 -17.78 -1.70
CA ARG A 144 -6.48 -18.31 -0.34
C ARG A 144 -7.74 -18.99 0.18
N PHE A 145 -8.90 -18.33 0.08
CA PHE A 145 -10.19 -18.92 0.49
C PHE A 145 -10.50 -20.22 -0.24
N ARG A 146 -10.34 -20.27 -1.57
CA ARG A 146 -10.52 -21.50 -2.35
C ARG A 146 -9.60 -22.62 -1.91
N THR A 147 -8.35 -22.29 -1.60
CA THR A 147 -7.35 -23.28 -1.14
C THR A 147 -7.68 -23.82 0.25
N ALA A 148 -8.21 -22.98 1.15
CA ALA A 148 -8.66 -23.40 2.47
C ALA A 148 -9.88 -24.34 2.39
N LEU A 149 -10.87 -23.99 1.57
CA LEU A 149 -12.06 -24.81 1.35
C LEU A 149 -11.73 -26.17 0.71
N ALA A 150 -10.75 -26.25 -0.17
CA ALA A 150 -10.33 -27.52 -0.79
C ALA A 150 -9.60 -28.49 0.18
N LYS A 151 -9.18 -28.01 1.36
CA LYS A 151 -8.49 -28.79 2.39
C LYS A 151 -9.40 -29.21 3.55
N ALA A 152 -10.65 -28.73 3.58
CA ALA A 152 -11.68 -29.07 4.55
C ALA A 152 -12.53 -30.24 4.02
#